data_AF-A0A8T3VJV8-F1
#
_entry.id   AF-A0A8T3VJV8-F1
#
_cell.length_a   1.000
_cell.length_b   1.000
_cell.length_c   1.000
_cell.angle_alpha   90.00
_cell.angle_beta   90.00
_cell.angle_gamma   90.00
#
_symmetry.space_group_name_H-M   'P 1'
#
loop_
_entity.id
_entity.type
_entity.pdbx_description
1 polymer ?
#
loop_
_entity_poly.entity_id
_entity_poly.type
_entity_poly.pdbx_seq_one_letter_code
_entity_poly.pdbx_strand_id
1 'polypeptide(L)'
;MNELSDEYCFKNISLSNTSEIINDLYSKSKIINENVFKFVMHEVIDNIFEHSQFTQAFALAKSCVNIADYCFLDNGISIQNSFENKNFNFKNDSDAILKAINGKSTKQVSGYIERGYGLNNIVSLLTLNNNGSVLIASRRGIVYIDNKKYI
;
A
#
# COMPACT_ATOMS: atom_id res chain seq x y z
N MET A 1 -7.87 21.95 -23.32
CA MET A 1 -6.81 21.49 -22.40
C MET A 1 -7.45 21.51 -21.03
N ASN A 2 -7.87 20.36 -20.50
CA ASN A 2 -8.55 20.33 -19.21
C ASN A 2 -7.49 20.44 -18.11
N GLU A 3 -7.56 21.53 -17.34
CA GLU A 3 -6.84 21.65 -16.07
C GLU A 3 -7.22 20.46 -15.18
N LEU A 4 -6.22 19.83 -14.59
CA LEU A 4 -6.43 18.81 -13.57
C LEU A 4 -7.00 19.50 -12.33
N SER A 5 -8.17 19.07 -11.88
CA SER A 5 -8.72 19.55 -10.63
C SER A 5 -7.80 19.10 -9.49
N ASP A 6 -7.44 20.01 -8.58
CA ASP A 6 -6.85 19.74 -7.26
C ASP A 6 -7.84 19.00 -6.34
N GLU A 7 -8.69 18.14 -6.90
CA GLU A 7 -9.74 17.44 -6.17
C GLU A 7 -9.13 16.30 -5.38
N TYR A 8 -9.18 16.46 -4.06
CA TYR A 8 -8.94 15.37 -3.14
C TYR A 8 -10.11 14.40 -3.20
N CYS A 9 -9.83 13.13 -3.51
CA CYS A 9 -10.77 12.06 -3.21
C CYS A 9 -10.55 11.63 -1.77
N PHE A 10 -11.60 11.55 -0.96
CA PHE A 10 -11.57 10.97 0.38
C PHE A 10 -12.72 9.98 0.49
N LYS A 11 -12.40 8.69 0.66
CA LYS A 11 -13.40 7.63 0.77
C LYS A 11 -13.10 6.72 1.94
N ASN A 12 -14.12 6.41 2.74
CA ASN A 12 -14.04 5.35 3.74
C ASN A 12 -14.04 3.99 3.05
N ILE A 13 -13.13 3.10 3.44
CA ILE A 13 -12.99 1.78 2.84
C ILE A 13 -13.89 0.78 3.57
N SER A 14 -14.72 0.07 2.81
CA SER A 14 -15.53 -1.05 3.29
C SER A 14 -15.57 -2.16 2.24
N LEU A 15 -15.87 -3.39 2.66
CA LEU A 15 -15.92 -4.54 1.74
C LEU A 15 -16.89 -4.32 0.57
N SER A 16 -17.96 -3.55 0.78
CA SER A 16 -18.98 -3.30 -0.24
C SER A 16 -18.58 -2.25 -1.29
N ASN A 17 -17.56 -1.42 -1.02
CA ASN A 17 -17.23 -0.29 -1.89
C ASN A 17 -15.83 -0.33 -2.51
N THR A 18 -15.02 -1.36 -2.24
CA THR A 18 -13.65 -1.50 -2.78
C THR A 18 -13.56 -1.27 -4.28
N SER A 19 -14.38 -1.96 -5.08
CA SER A 19 -14.35 -1.83 -6.55
C SER A 19 -14.75 -0.43 -7.03
N GLU A 20 -15.70 0.21 -6.34
CA GLU A 20 -16.12 1.59 -6.65
C GLU A 20 -15.00 2.59 -6.34
N ILE A 21 -14.32 2.43 -5.20
CA ILE A 21 -13.16 3.24 -4.83
C ILE A 21 -12.08 3.11 -5.90
N ILE A 22 -11.67 1.89 -6.24
CA ILE A 22 -10.58 1.66 -7.20
C ILE A 22 -10.91 2.24 -8.58
N ASN A 23 -12.14 2.04 -9.08
CA ASN A 23 -12.55 2.59 -10.37
C ASN A 23 -12.60 4.12 -10.36
N ASP A 24 -13.03 4.74 -9.26
CA ASP A 24 -13.01 6.21 -9.10
C ASP A 24 -11.59 6.76 -9.01
N LEU A 25 -10.69 6.08 -8.29
CA LEU A 25 -9.28 6.44 -8.21
C LEU A 25 -8.58 6.32 -9.57
N TYR A 26 -8.94 5.31 -10.37
CA TYR A 26 -8.40 5.12 -11.71
C TYR A 26 -8.91 6.18 -12.69
N SER A 27 -10.20 6.50 -12.68
CA SER A 27 -10.80 7.47 -13.61
C SER A 27 -10.26 8.90 -13.44
N LYS A 28 -9.76 9.22 -12.23
CA LYS A 28 -9.09 10.49 -11.89
C LYS A 28 -7.58 10.46 -12.11
N SER A 29 -7.04 9.31 -12.52
CA SER A 29 -5.62 9.11 -12.78
C SER A 29 -5.27 9.33 -14.26
N LYS A 30 -4.02 9.70 -14.54
CA LYS A 30 -3.45 9.66 -15.89
C LYS A 30 -2.67 8.36 -16.15
N ILE A 31 -2.99 7.28 -15.42
CA ILE A 31 -2.22 6.04 -15.46
C ILE A 31 -2.60 5.23 -16.70
N ILE A 32 -1.60 4.82 -17.47
CA ILE A 32 -1.79 4.15 -18.77
C ILE A 32 -2.20 2.67 -18.59
N ASN A 33 -1.69 2.01 -17.56
CA ASN A 33 -1.92 0.58 -17.35
C ASN A 33 -2.92 0.33 -16.21
N GLU A 34 -4.19 0.20 -16.58
CA GLU A 34 -5.30 -0.09 -15.67
C GLU A 34 -5.08 -1.35 -14.83
N ASN A 35 -4.57 -2.42 -15.43
CA ASN A 35 -4.42 -3.71 -14.76
C ASN A 35 -3.38 -3.63 -13.64
N VAL A 36 -2.23 -2.98 -13.91
CA VAL A 36 -1.19 -2.76 -12.90
C VAL A 36 -1.71 -1.86 -11.78
N PHE A 37 -2.44 -0.80 -12.14
CA PHE A 37 -3.06 0.08 -11.16
C PHE A 37 -4.02 -0.68 -10.23
N LYS A 38 -4.99 -1.40 -10.81
CA LYS A 38 -5.97 -2.17 -10.06
C LYS A 38 -5.30 -3.22 -9.19
N PHE A 39 -4.30 -3.93 -9.70
CA PHE A 39 -3.52 -4.88 -8.93
C PHE A 39 -2.89 -4.25 -7.68
N VAL A 40 -2.18 -3.12 -7.84
CA VAL A 40 -1.57 -2.40 -6.71
C VAL A 40 -2.62 -1.97 -5.68
N MET A 41 -3.73 -1.38 -6.14
CA MET A 41 -4.77 -0.89 -5.23
C MET A 41 -5.47 -2.03 -4.49
N HIS A 42 -5.75 -3.14 -5.17
CA HIS A 42 -6.30 -4.34 -4.53
C HIS A 42 -5.36 -4.90 -3.48
N GLU A 43 -4.07 -5.07 -3.78
CA GLU A 43 -3.10 -5.58 -2.81
C GLU A 43 -2.98 -4.69 -1.56
N VAL A 44 -3.02 -3.36 -1.71
CA VAL A 44 -2.99 -2.45 -0.54
C VAL A 44 -4.26 -2.61 0.31
N ILE A 45 -5.44 -2.66 -0.33
CA ILE A 45 -6.72 -2.80 0.36
C ILE A 45 -6.85 -4.18 1.03
N ASP A 46 -6.40 -5.24 0.36
CA ASP A 46 -6.42 -6.60 0.91
C ASP A 46 -5.50 -6.70 2.14
N ASN A 47 -4.34 -6.03 2.14
CA ASN A 47 -3.49 -5.95 3.34
C ASN A 47 -4.22 -5.29 4.51
N ILE A 48 -5.03 -4.26 4.27
CA ILE A 48 -5.86 -3.63 5.30
C ILE A 48 -6.87 -4.64 5.84
N PHE A 49 -7.64 -5.31 4.99
CA PHE A 49 -8.66 -6.26 5.41
C PHE A 49 -8.09 -7.51 6.09
N GLU A 50 -7.01 -8.09 5.57
CA GLU A 50 -6.46 -9.35 6.06
C GLU A 50 -5.62 -9.18 7.33
N HIS A 51 -4.96 -8.04 7.53
CA HIS A 51 -3.89 -7.93 8.53
C HIS A 51 -4.06 -6.83 9.57
N SER A 52 -4.84 -5.78 9.29
CA SER A 52 -4.84 -4.62 10.19
C SER A 52 -5.79 -4.76 11.38
N GLN A 53 -6.84 -5.59 11.30
CA GLN A 53 -7.91 -5.61 12.32
C GLN A 53 -8.48 -4.20 12.60
N PHE A 54 -8.51 -3.36 11.57
CA PHE A 54 -8.96 -1.97 11.66
C PHE A 54 -10.44 -1.85 12.03
N THR A 55 -10.79 -0.69 12.58
CA THR A 55 -12.19 -0.26 12.71
C THR A 55 -12.54 0.85 11.72
N GLN A 56 -11.54 1.60 11.25
CA GLN A 56 -11.67 2.65 10.24
C GLN A 56 -10.48 2.62 9.29
N ALA A 57 -10.78 2.69 7.99
CA ALA A 57 -9.79 2.81 6.93
C ALA A 57 -10.26 3.79 5.87
N PHE A 58 -9.31 4.46 5.24
CA PHE A 58 -9.56 5.55 4.29
C PHE A 58 -8.62 5.45 3.10
N ALA A 59 -9.15 5.77 1.92
CA ALA A 59 -8.40 6.02 0.70
C ALA A 59 -8.45 7.51 0.39
N LEU A 60 -7.27 8.09 0.14
CA LEU A 60 -7.10 9.45 -0.34
C LEU A 60 -6.35 9.43 -1.65
N ALA A 61 -6.71 10.35 -2.55
CA ALA A 61 -5.91 10.60 -3.72
C ALA A 61 -5.90 12.06 -4.11
N LYS A 62 -4.77 12.48 -4.69
CA LYS A 62 -4.57 13.78 -5.30
C LYS A 62 -3.87 13.61 -6.64
N SER A 63 -4.36 14.29 -7.68
CA SER A 63 -3.75 14.27 -9.00
C SER A 63 -3.27 15.68 -9.35
N CYS A 64 -1.96 15.83 -9.53
CA CYS A 64 -1.29 17.04 -10.01
C CYS A 64 -0.86 16.83 -11.48
N VAL A 65 -0.42 17.89 -12.16
CA VAL A 65 -0.11 17.90 -13.62
C VAL A 65 0.65 16.66 -14.10
N ASN A 66 1.65 16.21 -13.31
CA ASN A 66 2.58 15.14 -13.65
C ASN A 66 2.73 14.05 -12.56
N ILE A 67 1.99 14.13 -11.45
CA ILE A 67 2.14 13.24 -10.30
C ILE A 67 0.75 12.92 -9.77
N ALA A 68 0.49 11.65 -9.48
CA ALA A 68 -0.70 11.23 -8.73
C ALA A 68 -0.25 10.58 -7.43
N ASP A 69 -0.75 11.09 -6.30
CA ASP A 69 -0.51 10.55 -4.98
C ASP A 69 -1.75 9.76 -4.53
N TYR A 70 -1.50 8.54 -4.05
CA TYR A 70 -2.52 7.67 -3.45
C TYR A 70 -2.08 7.33 -2.04
N CYS A 71 -2.97 7.52 -1.08
CA CYS A 71 -2.70 7.25 0.33
C CYS A 71 -3.80 6.36 0.90
N PHE A 72 -3.39 5.27 1.54
CA PHE A 72 -4.27 4.36 2.25
C PHE A 72 -3.88 4.38 3.72
N LEU A 73 -4.85 4.64 4.58
CA LEU A 73 -4.63 4.67 6.03
C LEU A 73 -5.65 3.81 6.72
N ASP A 74 -5.21 3.10 7.75
CA ASP A 74 -6.06 2.37 8.67
C ASP A 74 -5.64 2.67 10.12
N ASN A 75 -6.54 2.42 11.07
CA ASN A 75 -6.27 2.55 12.49
C ASN A 75 -6.04 1.19 13.18
N GLY A 76 -5.57 0.20 12.43
CA GLY A 76 -5.38 -1.17 12.88
C GLY A 76 -4.13 -1.37 13.72
N ILE A 77 -3.76 -2.65 13.88
CA ILE A 77 -2.74 -3.11 14.81
C ILE A 77 -1.30 -2.76 14.40
N SER A 78 -1.05 -2.14 13.25
CA SER A 78 0.29 -1.93 12.65
C SER A 78 1.00 -3.20 12.15
N ILE A 79 1.98 -3.00 11.26
CA ILE A 79 2.83 -4.09 10.74
C ILE A 79 3.64 -4.72 11.88
N GLN A 80 4.11 -3.91 12.82
CA GLN A 80 4.93 -4.35 13.95
C GLN A 80 4.17 -5.28 14.88
N ASN A 81 2.97 -4.90 15.34
CA ASN A 81 2.23 -5.78 16.24
C ASN A 81 1.73 -7.03 15.49
N SER A 82 1.43 -6.94 14.19
CA SER A 82 1.15 -8.12 13.35
C SER A 82 2.31 -9.12 13.35
N PHE A 83 3.55 -8.62 13.28
CA PHE A 83 4.77 -9.43 13.37
C PHE A 83 5.01 -10.00 14.76
N GLU A 84 4.83 -9.19 15.81
CA GLU A 84 4.95 -9.59 17.21
C GLU A 84 3.97 -10.73 17.55
N ASN A 85 2.71 -10.61 17.10
CA ASN A 85 1.68 -11.64 17.26
C ASN A 85 2.02 -12.99 16.60
N LYS A 86 2.98 -13.01 15.67
CA LYS A 86 3.49 -14.21 14.99
C LYS A 86 4.92 -14.58 15.42
N ASN A 87 5.45 -13.95 16.48
CA ASN A 87 6.80 -14.16 16.99
C ASN A 87 7.90 -13.88 15.96
N PHE A 88 7.70 -12.92 15.06
CA PHE A 88 8.75 -12.46 14.16
C PHE A 88 9.67 -11.44 14.85
N ASN A 89 10.98 -11.67 14.71
CA ASN A 89 12.00 -10.77 15.25
C ASN A 89 12.34 -9.63 14.28
N PHE A 90 12.42 -8.41 14.80
CA PHE A 90 12.92 -7.22 14.10
C PHE A 90 13.62 -6.28 15.09
N LYS A 91 14.55 -5.46 14.59
CA LYS A 91 15.41 -4.59 15.41
C LYS A 91 14.70 -3.33 15.90
N ASN A 92 13.85 -2.75 15.06
CA ASN A 92 13.07 -1.55 15.31
C ASN A 92 11.88 -1.50 14.32
N ASP A 93 11.01 -0.50 14.49
CA ASP A 93 9.77 -0.39 13.70
C ASP A 93 10.03 -0.29 12.20
N SER A 94 11.08 0.43 11.78
CA SER A 94 11.47 0.50 10.37
C SER A 94 12.01 -0.83 9.84
N ASP A 95 12.73 -1.62 10.65
CA ASP A 95 13.18 -2.97 10.28
C ASP A 95 11.99 -3.92 10.06
N ALA A 96 10.91 -3.79 10.83
CA ALA A 96 9.68 -4.56 10.56
C ALA A 96 9.09 -4.22 9.19
N ILE A 97 8.99 -2.93 8.85
CA ILE A 97 8.52 -2.46 7.54
C ILE A 97 9.46 -2.97 6.44
N LEU A 98 10.78 -2.83 6.62
CA LEU A 98 11.78 -3.33 5.68
C LEU A 98 11.69 -4.84 5.47
N LYS A 99 11.37 -5.62 6.51
CA LYS A 99 11.14 -7.07 6.36
C LYS A 99 9.86 -7.37 5.58
N ALA A 100 8.78 -6.64 5.84
CA ALA A 100 7.52 -6.78 5.10
C ALA A 100 7.70 -6.49 3.60
N ILE A 101 8.35 -5.38 3.24
CA ILE A 101 8.64 -5.05 1.84
C ILE A 101 9.62 -6.05 1.18
N ASN A 102 10.38 -6.82 1.95
CA ASN A 102 11.29 -7.86 1.46
C ASN A 102 10.63 -9.26 1.44
N GLY A 103 9.30 -9.33 1.52
CA GLY A 103 8.53 -10.57 1.35
C GLY A 103 8.33 -11.38 2.63
N LYS A 104 8.71 -10.86 3.81
CA LYS A 104 8.37 -11.48 5.09
C LYS A 104 6.87 -11.25 5.35
N SER A 105 6.08 -12.32 5.37
CA SER A 105 4.62 -12.25 5.58
C SER A 105 4.17 -13.10 6.76
N THR A 106 3.08 -12.68 7.40
CA THR A 106 2.38 -13.38 8.48
C THR A 106 1.34 -14.40 7.97
N LYS A 107 1.11 -14.45 6.65
CA LYS A 107 0.24 -15.42 5.97
C LYS A 107 0.88 -16.81 6.04
N GLN A 108 0.32 -17.71 6.84
CA GLN A 108 0.67 -19.13 6.85
C GLN A 108 -0.32 -19.87 5.98
N VAL A 109 0.13 -20.44 4.86
CA VAL A 109 -0.63 -21.44 4.11
C VAL A 109 0.05 -22.79 4.32
N SER A 110 -0.77 -23.80 4.64
CA SER A 110 -0.40 -25.18 4.89
C SER A 110 0.58 -25.74 3.83
N GLY A 111 1.85 -25.91 4.21
CA GLY A 111 2.81 -26.76 3.49
C GLY A 111 3.39 -26.18 2.18
N TYR A 112 2.93 -25.02 1.71
CA TYR A 112 3.51 -24.34 0.56
C TYR A 112 3.90 -22.91 0.96
N ILE A 113 5.19 -22.58 0.79
CA ILE A 113 5.70 -21.22 0.92
C ILE A 113 5.20 -20.45 -0.31
N GLU A 114 3.96 -19.94 -0.28
CA GLU A 114 3.67 -18.78 -1.13
C GLU A 114 4.61 -17.67 -0.67
N ARG A 115 5.49 -17.23 -1.57
CA ARG A 115 6.25 -16.00 -1.36
C ARG A 115 5.22 -14.91 -1.07
N GLY A 116 5.39 -14.15 0.01
CA GLY A 116 4.49 -13.04 0.33
C GLY A 116 4.55 -11.98 -0.77
N TYR A 117 3.59 -12.03 -1.68
CA TYR A 117 3.56 -11.22 -2.90
C TYR A 117 2.92 -9.84 -2.72
N GLY A 118 2.43 -9.47 -1.53
CA GLY A 118 1.71 -8.19 -1.37
C GLY A 118 2.61 -6.97 -1.41
N LEU A 119 3.14 -6.56 -0.26
CA LEU A 119 3.88 -5.30 -0.14
C LEU A 119 5.20 -5.28 -0.94
N ASN A 120 5.87 -6.43 -1.09
CA ASN A 120 7.08 -6.54 -1.92
C ASN A 120 6.82 -6.27 -3.40
N ASN A 121 5.72 -6.82 -3.96
CA ASN A 121 5.39 -6.58 -5.37
C ASN A 121 4.91 -5.15 -5.58
N ILE A 122 4.11 -4.59 -4.66
CA ILE A 122 3.70 -3.18 -4.73
C ILE A 122 4.93 -2.28 -4.84
N VAL A 123 5.88 -2.42 -3.91
CA VAL A 123 7.12 -1.63 -3.92
C VAL A 123 7.90 -1.85 -5.21
N SER A 124 8.08 -3.10 -5.63
CA SER A 124 8.82 -3.44 -6.85
C SER A 124 8.18 -2.86 -8.10
N LEU A 125 6.85 -2.96 -8.25
CA LEU A 125 6.11 -2.41 -9.40
C LEU A 125 6.15 -0.90 -9.44
N LEU A 126 6.01 -0.21 -8.31
CA LEU A 126 5.99 1.25 -8.29
C LEU A 126 7.38 1.86 -8.44
N THR A 127 8.40 1.20 -7.90
CA THR A 127 9.76 1.75 -7.88
C THR A 127 10.61 1.25 -9.03
N LEU A 128 10.61 -0.03 -9.40
CA LEU A 128 11.50 -0.52 -10.46
C LEU A 128 11.05 0.00 -11.83
N ASN A 129 11.84 0.90 -12.43
CA ASN A 129 11.64 1.45 -13.77
C ASN A 129 10.38 2.32 -13.98
N ASN A 130 9.65 2.67 -12.92
CA ASN A 130 8.35 3.37 -13.04
C ASN A 130 8.31 4.80 -12.50
N ASN A 131 9.46 5.42 -12.18
CA ASN A 131 9.57 6.79 -11.62
C ASN A 131 8.65 7.07 -10.41
N GLY A 132 8.11 6.02 -9.78
CA GLY A 132 7.27 6.11 -8.61
C GLY A 132 8.09 6.01 -7.34
N SER A 133 7.46 6.45 -6.24
CA SER A 133 8.00 6.33 -4.90
C SER A 133 6.91 5.84 -3.95
N VAL A 134 7.32 5.21 -2.85
CA VAL A 134 6.41 4.66 -1.84
C VAL A 134 6.87 5.14 -0.46
N LEU A 135 5.94 5.67 0.33
CA LEU A 135 6.13 5.96 1.74
C LEU A 135 5.27 5.00 2.55
N ILE A 136 5.87 4.27 3.48
CA ILE A 136 5.16 3.41 4.42
C ILE A 136 5.45 3.92 5.83
N ALA A 137 4.40 4.29 6.55
CA ALA A 137 4.45 4.65 7.96
C ALA A 137 3.59 3.67 8.76
N SER A 138 4.16 3.08 9.81
CA SER A 138 3.45 2.16 10.69
C SER A 138 4.08 2.20 12.08
N ARG A 139 3.26 2.42 13.11
CA ARG A 139 3.73 2.70 14.49
C ARG A 139 4.73 3.85 14.51
N ARG A 140 5.96 3.66 14.99
CA ARG A 140 7.03 4.67 15.00
C ARG A 140 8.02 4.50 13.83
N GLY A 141 7.73 3.57 12.92
CA GLY A 141 8.56 3.27 11.76
C GLY A 141 8.09 4.05 10.54
N ILE A 142 9.05 4.58 9.79
CA ILE A 142 8.84 5.21 8.49
C ILE A 142 9.90 4.67 7.54
N VAL A 143 9.50 4.30 6.33
CA VAL A 143 10.39 3.90 5.24
C VAL A 143 9.94 4.61 3.97
N TYR A 144 10.87 5.32 3.33
CA TYR A 144 10.65 5.94 2.03
C TYR A 144 11.50 5.23 0.97
N ILE A 145 10.88 4.89 -0.15
CA ILE A 145 11.52 4.17 -1.25
C ILE A 145 11.27 4.97 -2.53
N ASP A 146 12.35 5.45 -3.12
CA ASP A 146 12.36 6.12 -4.42
C ASP A 146 13.39 5.45 -5.33
N ASN A 147 13.23 5.62 -6.63
CA ASN A 147 14.16 5.18 -7.67
C ASN A 147 15.60 5.66 -7.47
N LYS A 148 15.85 6.64 -6.58
CA LYS A 148 17.15 7.30 -6.44
C LYS A 148 17.97 6.97 -5.20
N LYS A 149 17.48 6.27 -4.18
CA LYS A 149 18.24 5.71 -3.02
C LYS A 149 17.30 5.33 -1.87
N TYR A 150 17.72 4.34 -1.07
CA TYR A 150 17.21 4.12 0.29
C TYR A 150 17.57 5.34 1.17
N ILE A 151 16.58 5.99 1.79
CA ILE A 151 16.78 7.00 2.85
C ILE A 151 16.03 6.53 4.10
#